data_AF-A0A3E0HV75-F1
#
_entry.id   AF-A0A3E0HV75-F1
#
_cell.length_a   1.000
_cell.length_b   1.000
_cell.length_c   1.000
_cell.angle_alpha   90.00
_cell.angle_beta   90.00
_cell.angle_gamma   90.00
#
_symmetry.space_group_name_H-M   'P 1'
#
loop_
_entity.id
_entity.type
_entity.pdbx_description
1 polymer ?
#
loop_
_entity_poly.entity_id
_entity_poly.type
_entity_poly.pdbx_seq_one_letter_code
_entity_poly.pdbx_strand_id
1 'polypeptide(L)'
;MIDEGLLAYLEGYITEKRKKNFHKVLNERTRHFAVVLEDIYQPHNASAVVRSCDIFGVQDVYAIENKVTNRVSRHVAKGSQKWLDIHRYKEDGDNTKACLKDLRTKGYQIIGTTPHTDSCVLSDFDVTKKAAFVFGAEKDGISDYIKQEADGFLKIPMVGFTESLNISVAAAITLQDVTTRLKRTNLSWQLSEEEKKVLYFKWIKNTIKNPEKLIEHYYKEFNKQ
;
A
#
# COMPACT_ATOMS: atom_id res chain seq x y z
N MET A 1 -5.31 -10.97 -18.58
CA MET A 1 -6.16 -10.03 -19.33
C MET A 1 -7.57 -10.13 -18.78
N ILE A 2 -8.19 -9.02 -18.41
CA ILE A 2 -9.56 -9.00 -17.86
C ILE A 2 -10.55 -9.21 -19.01
N ASP A 3 -11.59 -9.99 -18.77
CA ASP A 3 -12.73 -10.11 -19.66
C ASP A 3 -13.47 -8.76 -19.74
N GLU A 4 -13.30 -8.04 -20.85
CA GLU A 4 -13.87 -6.71 -21.05
C GLU A 4 -15.40 -6.73 -21.08
N GLY A 5 -16.00 -7.84 -21.55
CA GLY A 5 -17.46 -8.02 -21.51
C GLY A 5 -17.98 -8.16 -20.09
N LEU A 6 -17.29 -8.94 -19.26
CA LEU A 6 -17.64 -9.07 -17.83
C LEU A 6 -17.48 -7.74 -17.10
N LEU A 7 -16.41 -6.98 -17.40
CA LEU A 7 -16.21 -5.66 -16.81
C LEU A 7 -17.38 -4.73 -17.15
N ALA A 8 -17.75 -4.60 -18.43
CA ALA A 8 -18.87 -3.78 -18.87
C ALA A 8 -20.20 -4.22 -18.24
N TYR A 9 -20.42 -5.54 -18.10
CA TYR A 9 -21.59 -6.09 -17.43
C TYR A 9 -21.65 -5.67 -15.95
N LEU A 10 -20.56 -5.81 -15.20
CA LEU A 10 -20.50 -5.41 -13.80
C LEU A 10 -20.58 -3.89 -13.61
N GLU A 11 -20.06 -3.10 -14.55
CA GLU A 11 -20.21 -1.65 -14.54
C GLU A 11 -21.68 -1.19 -14.57
N GLY A 12 -22.58 -1.97 -15.16
CA GLY A 12 -24.02 -1.71 -15.16
C GLY A 12 -24.65 -1.69 -13.76
N TYR A 13 -23.98 -2.27 -12.76
CA TYR A 13 -24.47 -2.36 -11.38
C TYR A 13 -23.96 -1.24 -10.47
N ILE A 14 -23.19 -0.27 -10.98
CA ILE A 14 -22.71 0.88 -10.20
C ILE A 14 -23.08 2.21 -10.87
N THR A 15 -23.26 3.25 -10.06
CA THR A 15 -23.69 4.58 -10.55
C THR A 15 -22.59 5.30 -11.32
N GLU A 16 -22.96 6.15 -12.28
CA GLU A 16 -22.01 7.00 -13.02
C GLU A 16 -21.14 7.87 -12.10
N LYS A 17 -21.72 8.40 -11.01
CA LYS A 17 -20.98 9.13 -9.99
C LYS A 17 -19.86 8.27 -9.37
N ARG A 18 -20.14 6.98 -9.13
CA ARG A 18 -19.17 6.03 -8.58
C ARG A 18 -18.05 5.74 -9.58
N LYS A 19 -18.38 5.51 -10.85
CA LYS A 19 -17.41 5.30 -11.94
C LYS A 19 -16.45 6.48 -12.07
N LYS A 20 -16.99 7.70 -12.17
CA LYS A 20 -16.19 8.94 -12.24
C LYS A 20 -15.26 9.10 -11.03
N ASN A 21 -15.74 8.79 -9.83
CA ASN A 21 -14.90 8.83 -8.63
C ASN A 21 -13.77 7.79 -8.68
N PHE A 22 -14.03 6.58 -9.16
CA PHE A 22 -12.98 5.56 -9.32
C PHE A 22 -11.92 5.99 -10.32
N HIS A 23 -12.29 6.48 -11.51
CA HIS A 23 -11.30 6.98 -12.48
C HIS A 23 -10.49 8.15 -11.93
N LYS A 24 -11.13 9.08 -11.20
CA LYS A 24 -10.43 10.18 -10.53
C LYS A 24 -9.36 9.66 -9.57
N VAL A 25 -9.68 8.67 -8.73
CA VAL A 25 -8.73 8.12 -7.75
C VAL A 25 -7.67 7.25 -8.43
N LEU A 26 -8.01 6.44 -9.44
CA LEU A 26 -7.06 5.59 -10.17
C LEU A 26 -5.94 6.40 -10.83
N ASN A 27 -6.26 7.58 -11.36
CA ASN A 27 -5.27 8.47 -11.97
C ASN A 27 -4.26 9.04 -10.97
N GLU A 28 -4.56 8.96 -9.68
CA GLU A 28 -3.69 9.42 -8.59
C GLU A 28 -3.02 8.26 -7.84
N ARG A 29 -3.23 7.01 -8.27
CA ARG A 29 -2.59 5.83 -7.68
C ARG A 29 -1.18 5.62 -8.20
N THR A 30 -0.32 5.12 -7.32
CA THR A 30 1.06 4.78 -7.63
C THR A 30 1.48 3.45 -7.02
N ARG A 31 2.31 2.74 -7.78
CA ARG A 31 3.16 1.62 -7.32
C ARG A 31 4.65 2.00 -7.38
N HIS A 32 4.96 3.30 -7.39
CA HIS A 32 6.33 3.81 -7.25
C HIS A 32 6.81 3.74 -5.80
N PHE A 33 5.87 3.84 -4.86
CA PHE A 33 6.12 3.61 -3.44
C PHE A 33 5.23 2.49 -2.91
N ALA A 34 5.77 1.73 -1.95
CA ALA A 34 5.05 0.76 -1.16
C ALA A 34 5.33 0.99 0.33
N VAL A 35 4.43 0.52 1.19
CA VAL A 35 4.60 0.56 2.64
C VAL A 35 4.73 -0.86 3.17
N VAL A 36 5.70 -1.07 4.04
CA VAL A 36 5.89 -2.33 4.78
C VAL A 36 5.69 -2.07 6.26
N LEU A 37 4.83 -2.87 6.88
CA LEU A 37 4.53 -2.86 8.31
C LEU A 37 5.08 -4.15 8.91
N GLU A 38 6.13 -4.07 9.73
CA GLU A 38 6.74 -5.23 10.39
C GLU A 38 6.29 -5.32 11.85
N ASP A 39 5.53 -6.38 12.20
CA ASP A 39 5.15 -6.73 13.57
C ASP A 39 4.49 -5.59 14.39
N ILE A 40 3.61 -4.81 13.75
CA ILE A 40 2.90 -3.71 14.42
C ILE A 40 1.99 -4.22 15.52
N TYR A 41 2.29 -3.83 16.77
CA TYR A 41 1.59 -4.34 17.94
C TYR A 41 0.18 -3.80 18.05
N GLN A 42 -0.02 -2.52 17.74
CA GLN A 42 -1.30 -1.86 17.93
C GLN A 42 -2.11 -1.83 16.62
N PRO A 43 -3.23 -2.58 16.51
CA PRO A 43 -4.00 -2.68 15.26
C PRO A 43 -4.54 -1.35 14.74
N HIS A 44 -4.76 -0.38 15.62
CA HIS A 44 -5.21 0.96 15.24
C HIS A 44 -4.13 1.74 14.47
N ASN A 45 -2.85 1.56 14.81
CA ASN A 45 -1.74 2.18 14.11
C ASN A 45 -1.65 1.64 12.68
N ALA A 46 -1.67 0.31 12.50
CA ALA A 46 -1.69 -0.31 11.18
C ALA A 46 -2.88 0.19 10.34
N SER A 47 -4.06 0.32 10.95
CA SER A 47 -5.26 0.83 10.27
C SER A 47 -5.14 2.29 9.85
N ALA A 48 -4.49 3.13 10.66
CA ALA A 48 -4.22 4.53 10.34
C ALA A 48 -3.17 4.68 9.22
N VAL A 49 -2.16 3.81 9.18
CA VAL A 49 -1.20 3.75 8.07
C VAL A 49 -1.89 3.34 6.77
N VAL A 50 -2.73 2.29 6.79
CA VAL A 50 -3.52 1.86 5.62
C VAL A 50 -4.41 2.99 5.12
N ARG A 51 -5.03 3.76 6.02
CA ARG A 51 -5.80 4.96 5.63
C ARG A 51 -4.92 6.05 5.01
N SER A 52 -3.71 6.26 5.52
CA SER A 52 -2.76 7.23 4.97
C SER A 52 -2.31 6.83 3.55
N CYS A 53 -2.05 5.53 3.32
CA CYS A 53 -1.73 5.01 1.99
C CYS A 53 -2.86 5.30 0.99
N ASP A 54 -4.11 5.05 1.39
CA ASP A 54 -5.30 5.35 0.58
C ASP A 54 -5.41 6.85 0.24
N ILE A 55 -5.19 7.73 1.22
CA ILE A 55 -5.27 9.18 1.03
C ILE A 55 -4.16 9.70 0.11
N PHE A 56 -2.93 9.20 0.26
CA PHE A 56 -1.76 9.70 -0.48
C PHE A 56 -1.47 8.97 -1.80
N GLY A 57 -2.34 8.04 -2.20
CA GLY A 57 -2.25 7.40 -3.51
C GLY A 57 -1.36 6.14 -3.57
N VAL A 58 -0.79 5.70 -2.45
CA VAL A 58 0.03 4.48 -2.39
C VAL A 58 -0.86 3.24 -2.45
N GLN A 59 -0.64 2.37 -3.43
CA GLN A 59 -1.53 1.25 -3.72
C GLN A 59 -1.23 -0.03 -2.90
N ASP A 60 0.06 -0.35 -2.69
CA ASP A 60 0.47 -1.58 -2.04
C ASP A 60 0.89 -1.36 -0.58
N VAL A 61 0.33 -2.16 0.31
CA VAL A 61 0.73 -2.29 1.71
C VAL A 61 1.11 -3.73 2.00
N TYR A 62 2.28 -3.93 2.58
CA TYR A 62 2.82 -5.21 2.97
C TYR A 62 2.80 -5.32 4.49
N ALA A 63 2.20 -6.38 5.02
CA ALA A 63 2.16 -6.63 6.46
C ALA A 63 2.91 -7.93 6.75
N ILE A 64 4.00 -7.81 7.51
CA ILE A 64 4.78 -8.94 8.01
C ILE A 64 4.29 -9.24 9.43
N GLU A 65 3.93 -10.48 9.69
CA GLU A 65 3.27 -10.94 10.91
C GLU A 65 4.04 -12.14 11.51
N ASN A 66 5.29 -11.91 11.94
CA ASN A 66 6.11 -12.95 12.58
C ASN A 66 5.72 -13.16 14.04
N LYS A 67 5.53 -12.05 14.77
CA LYS A 67 5.24 -12.04 16.21
C LYS A 67 3.80 -11.64 16.50
N VAL A 68 3.23 -10.77 15.66
CA VAL A 68 1.91 -10.19 15.87
C VAL A 68 1.07 -10.30 14.62
N THR A 69 -0.16 -10.80 14.78
CA THR A 69 -1.14 -10.76 13.71
C THR A 69 -1.67 -9.33 13.52
N ASN A 70 -1.32 -8.70 12.40
CA ASN A 70 -1.88 -7.42 12.01
C ASN A 70 -3.36 -7.56 11.66
N ARG A 71 -4.23 -6.90 12.45
CA ARG A 71 -5.68 -6.82 12.20
C ARG A 71 -6.07 -5.41 11.79
N VAL A 72 -6.36 -5.19 10.52
CA VAL A 72 -6.86 -3.88 10.05
C VAL A 72 -8.32 -3.71 10.50
N SER A 73 -8.57 -2.77 11.41
CA SER A 73 -9.90 -2.44 11.90
C SER A 73 -10.67 -1.64 10.85
N ARG A 74 -11.83 -2.17 10.43
CA ARG A 74 -12.72 -1.47 9.48
C ARG A 74 -13.14 -0.08 9.97
N HIS A 75 -13.27 0.11 11.29
CA HIS A 75 -13.70 1.38 11.88
C HIS A 75 -12.63 2.47 11.76
N VAL A 76 -11.36 2.10 12.00
CA VAL A 76 -10.23 3.05 11.96
C VAL A 76 -9.79 3.30 10.53
N ALA A 77 -9.73 2.26 9.70
CA ALA A 77 -9.43 2.37 8.27
C ALA A 77 -10.58 3.04 7.48
N LYS A 78 -11.77 3.21 8.07
CA LYS A 78 -12.96 3.82 7.42
C LYS A 78 -13.30 3.20 6.05
N GLY A 79 -12.98 1.91 5.86
CA GLY A 79 -13.22 1.19 4.61
C GLY A 79 -12.11 1.30 3.57
N SER A 80 -11.02 2.04 3.83
CA SER A 80 -9.91 2.22 2.90
C SER A 80 -9.24 0.92 2.48
N GLN A 81 -9.22 -0.09 3.37
CA GLN A 81 -8.65 -1.40 3.11
C GLN A 81 -9.29 -2.14 1.93
N LYS A 82 -10.46 -1.71 1.45
CA LYS A 82 -11.11 -2.25 0.26
C LYS A 82 -10.49 -1.76 -1.05
N TRP A 83 -9.77 -0.64 -1.02
CA TRP A 83 -9.27 0.04 -2.22
C TRP A 83 -7.77 -0.20 -2.43
N LEU A 84 -7.08 -0.71 -1.42
CA LEU A 84 -5.66 -1.04 -1.44
C LEU A 84 -5.40 -2.52 -1.69
N ASP A 85 -4.18 -2.83 -2.10
CA ASP A 85 -3.65 -4.20 -2.14
C ASP A 85 -2.86 -4.44 -0.86
N ILE A 86 -3.39 -5.32 0.00
CA ILE A 86 -2.75 -5.68 1.27
C ILE A 86 -2.18 -7.08 1.13
N HIS A 87 -0.86 -7.17 1.09
CA HIS A 87 -0.09 -8.41 0.99
C HIS A 87 0.35 -8.83 2.40
N ARG A 88 -0.11 -9.98 2.87
CA ARG A 88 0.17 -10.45 4.23
C ARG A 88 1.16 -11.61 4.20
N TYR A 89 2.25 -11.48 4.93
CA TYR A 89 3.27 -12.51 5.10
C TYR A 89 3.16 -13.02 6.54
N LYS A 90 2.57 -14.19 6.69
CA LYS A 90 2.09 -14.76 7.97
C LYS A 90 2.22 -16.29 8.01
N GLU A 91 3.03 -16.86 7.13
CA GLU A 91 3.21 -18.31 7.00
C GLU A 91 4.31 -18.79 7.96
N ASP A 92 4.41 -20.11 8.16
CA ASP A 92 5.52 -20.70 8.92
C ASP A 92 6.85 -20.47 8.16
N GLY A 93 7.77 -19.71 8.77
CA GLY A 93 9.09 -19.41 8.20
C GLY A 93 9.51 -17.95 8.30
N ASP A 94 10.51 -17.56 7.50
CA ASP A 94 11.07 -16.21 7.49
C ASP A 94 10.26 -15.27 6.59
N ASN A 95 9.15 -14.76 7.14
CA ASN A 95 8.23 -13.87 6.43
C ASN A 95 8.90 -12.53 6.04
N THR A 96 9.82 -12.02 6.86
CA THR A 96 10.53 -10.78 6.57
C THR A 96 11.37 -10.95 5.31
N LYS A 97 12.18 -12.00 5.24
CA LYS A 97 12.97 -12.33 4.06
C LYS A 97 12.13 -12.57 2.82
N ALA A 98 11.01 -13.29 2.95
CA ALA A 98 10.10 -13.53 1.83
C ALA A 98 9.50 -12.23 1.28
N CYS A 99 9.08 -11.32 2.17
CA CYS A 99 8.55 -10.01 1.80
C CYS A 99 9.59 -9.14 1.10
N LEU A 100 10.78 -8.99 1.68
CA LEU A 100 11.85 -8.20 1.06
C LEU A 100 12.27 -8.75 -0.31
N LYS A 101 12.34 -10.09 -0.44
CA LYS A 101 12.63 -10.73 -1.74
C LYS A 101 11.59 -10.37 -2.80
N ASP A 102 10.29 -10.49 -2.50
CA ASP A 102 9.22 -10.13 -3.43
C ASP A 102 9.21 -8.63 -3.79
N LEU A 103 9.51 -7.75 -2.84
CA LEU A 103 9.67 -6.32 -3.12
C LEU A 103 10.84 -6.06 -4.07
N ARG A 104 11.97 -6.73 -3.87
CA ARG A 104 13.15 -6.62 -4.74
C ARG A 104 12.88 -7.15 -6.15
N THR A 105 12.17 -8.26 -6.32
CA THR A 105 11.79 -8.74 -7.67
C THR A 105 10.87 -7.75 -8.39
N LYS A 106 10.10 -6.94 -7.66
CA LYS A 106 9.28 -5.85 -8.18
C LYS A 106 10.05 -4.53 -8.38
N GLY A 107 11.37 -4.53 -8.17
CA GLY A 107 12.26 -3.39 -8.39
C GLY A 107 12.23 -2.32 -7.30
N TYR A 108 11.71 -2.62 -6.11
CA TYR A 108 11.78 -1.71 -4.97
C TYR A 108 13.17 -1.77 -4.32
N GLN A 109 13.74 -0.60 -4.00
CA GLN A 109 14.74 -0.52 -2.95
C GLN A 109 14.04 -0.56 -1.57
N ILE A 110 14.69 -1.14 -0.58
CA ILE A 110 14.17 -1.28 0.78
C ILE A 110 14.70 -0.15 1.65
N ILE A 111 13.81 0.70 2.14
CA ILE A 111 14.16 1.86 2.96
C ILE A 111 13.66 1.66 4.38
N GLY A 112 14.58 1.45 5.31
CA GLY A 112 14.25 1.33 6.73
C GLY A 112 13.98 2.70 7.36
N THR A 113 12.86 2.86 8.07
CA THR A 113 12.60 4.09 8.82
C THR A 113 13.14 3.98 10.25
N THR A 114 14.01 4.92 10.63
CA THR A 114 14.63 4.92 11.96
C THR A 114 15.12 6.33 12.32
N PRO A 115 15.00 6.76 13.59
CA PRO A 115 15.57 8.03 14.02
C PRO A 115 17.07 7.94 14.43
N HIS A 116 17.66 6.74 14.50
CA HIS A 116 18.91 6.49 15.22
C HIS A 116 20.14 6.12 14.37
N THR A 117 20.13 6.39 13.06
CA THR A 117 21.27 6.07 12.17
C THR A 117 21.74 7.29 11.37
N ASP A 118 22.87 7.15 10.66
CA ASP A 118 23.27 8.00 9.53
C ASP A 118 22.28 7.80 8.37
N SER A 119 21.05 8.22 8.63
CA SER A 119 19.91 8.15 7.72
C SER A 119 19.86 9.38 6.84
N CYS A 120 19.39 9.18 5.61
CA CYS A 120 18.92 10.26 4.76
C CYS A 120 17.78 11.00 5.48
N VAL A 121 17.84 12.32 5.47
CA VAL A 121 16.75 13.16 5.95
C VAL A 121 15.60 13.09 4.94
N LEU A 122 14.35 13.05 5.43
CA LEU A 122 13.16 12.92 4.59
C LEU A 122 13.11 13.91 3.42
N SER A 123 13.41 15.18 3.67
CA SER A 123 13.41 16.24 2.64
C SER A 123 14.37 15.97 1.48
N ASP A 124 15.44 15.24 1.75
CA ASP A 124 16.56 15.03 0.84
C ASP A 124 16.47 13.67 0.13
N PHE A 125 15.49 12.85 0.50
CA PHE A 125 15.31 11.52 -0.06
C PHE A 125 15.06 11.58 -1.58
N ASP A 126 15.78 10.77 -2.33
CA ASP A 126 15.63 10.66 -3.78
C ASP A 126 14.33 9.94 -4.15
N VAL A 127 13.30 10.72 -4.47
CA VAL A 127 11.99 10.20 -4.89
C VAL A 127 11.99 9.62 -6.30
N THR A 128 13.07 9.74 -7.08
CA THR A 128 13.10 9.26 -8.47
C THR A 128 13.16 7.75 -8.59
N LYS A 129 13.62 7.08 -7.53
CA LYS A 129 13.73 5.64 -7.45
C LYS A 129 12.53 5.03 -6.72
N LYS A 130 12.09 3.89 -7.22
CA LYS A 130 11.03 3.08 -6.62
C LYS A 130 11.45 2.60 -5.23
N ALA A 131 10.61 2.76 -4.21
CA ALA A 131 11.00 2.47 -2.82
C ALA A 131 9.88 1.83 -1.96
N ALA A 132 10.26 0.88 -1.12
CA ALA A 132 9.42 0.30 -0.10
C ALA A 132 9.86 0.82 1.27
N PHE A 133 9.00 1.63 1.91
CA PHE A 133 9.29 2.20 3.22
C PHE A 133 8.86 1.22 4.31
N VAL A 134 9.84 0.76 5.10
CA VAL A 134 9.60 -0.15 6.21
C VAL A 134 9.43 0.62 7.50
N PHE A 135 8.28 0.42 8.13
CA PHE A 135 7.98 0.87 9.48
C PHE A 135 7.89 -0.34 10.39
N GLY A 136 8.72 -0.34 11.44
CA GLY A 136 8.79 -1.43 12.40
C GLY A 136 7.91 -1.21 13.64
N ALA A 137 8.05 -2.11 14.59
CA ALA A 137 7.26 -2.13 15.81
C ALA A 137 7.49 -0.89 16.70
N GLU A 138 6.47 -0.51 17.49
CA GLU A 138 6.46 0.74 18.27
C GLU A 138 7.58 0.84 19.33
N LYS A 139 8.07 -0.30 19.84
CA LYS A 139 9.15 -0.35 20.84
C LYS A 139 10.51 -0.62 20.22
N ASP A 140 10.58 -1.66 19.39
CA ASP A 140 11.85 -2.20 18.91
C ASP A 140 12.29 -1.57 17.58
N GLY A 141 11.39 -0.83 16.91
CA GLY A 141 11.60 -0.34 15.56
C GLY A 141 11.65 -1.48 14.55
N ILE A 142 12.40 -1.26 13.46
CA ILE A 142 12.67 -2.28 12.44
C ILE A 142 13.61 -3.36 12.99
N SER A 143 13.40 -4.62 12.59
CA SER A 143 14.23 -5.75 13.02
C SER A 143 15.68 -5.62 12.54
N ASP A 144 16.61 -6.31 13.21
CA ASP A 144 18.02 -6.31 12.82
C ASP A 144 18.23 -6.90 11.42
N TYR A 145 17.38 -7.85 11.03
CA TYR A 145 17.38 -8.38 9.67
C TYR A 145 17.08 -7.28 8.65
N ILE A 146 16.05 -6.45 8.89
CA ILE A 146 15.77 -5.30 8.02
C ILE A 146 16.91 -4.28 8.04
N LYS A 147 17.53 -4.02 9.20
CA LYS A 147 18.69 -3.11 9.27
C LYS A 147 19.86 -3.62 8.42
N GLN A 148 20.09 -4.92 8.36
CA GLN A 148 21.16 -5.51 7.57
C GLN A 148 20.84 -5.51 6.07
N GLU A 149 19.57 -5.72 5.70
CA GLU A 149 19.14 -5.88 4.31
C GLU A 149 18.61 -4.59 3.65
N ALA A 150 18.48 -3.49 4.39
CA ALA A 150 18.02 -2.21 3.86
C ALA A 150 19.05 -1.59 2.90
N ASP A 151 18.56 -1.04 1.78
CA ASP A 151 19.39 -0.29 0.83
C ASP A 151 19.71 1.14 1.33
N GLY A 152 18.97 1.61 2.33
CA GLY A 152 19.17 2.90 2.97
C GLY A 152 18.20 3.12 4.13
N PHE A 153 18.45 4.19 4.87
CA PHE A 153 17.62 4.58 6.00
C PHE A 153 17.06 5.98 5.82
N LEU A 154 15.86 6.19 6.35
CA LEU A 154 15.14 7.44 6.29
C LEU A 154 14.75 7.91 7.69
N LYS A 155 15.06 9.18 7.98
CA LYS A 155 14.65 9.83 9.23
C LYS A 155 13.85 11.10 8.99
N ILE A 156 12.87 11.31 9.86
CA ILE A 156 12.17 12.59 10.00
C ILE A 156 12.97 13.42 11.01
N PRO A 157 13.40 14.65 10.67
CA PRO A 157 14.06 15.54 11.63
C PRO A 157 13.17 15.81 12.84
N MET A 158 13.74 15.64 14.03
CA MET A 158 13.06 15.88 15.31
C MET A 158 13.97 16.74 16.19
N VAL A 159 13.37 17.71 16.88
CA VAL A 159 14.06 18.69 17.74
C VAL A 159 13.49 18.74 19.16
N GLY A 160 12.69 17.74 19.52
CA GLY A 160 12.03 17.64 20.82
C GLY A 160 12.69 16.64 21.76
N PHE A 161 12.14 16.52 22.97
CA PHE A 161 12.62 15.58 23.99
C PHE A 161 12.27 14.11 23.70
N THR A 162 11.22 13.87 22.92
CA THR A 162 10.81 12.52 22.53
C THR A 162 11.69 11.98 21.40
N GLU A 163 12.13 10.74 21.55
CA GLU A 163 13.07 10.11 20.63
C GLU A 163 12.42 9.57 19.34
N SER A 164 11.09 9.49 19.29
CA SER A 164 10.36 8.97 18.15
C SER A 164 8.94 9.54 18.02
N LEU A 165 8.39 9.44 16.81
CA LEU A 165 6.98 9.69 16.52
C LEU A 165 6.18 8.39 16.61
N ASN A 166 4.87 8.51 16.85
CA ASN A 166 3.96 7.40 16.60
C ASN A 166 4.10 6.93 15.14
N ILE A 167 4.13 5.62 14.94
CA ILE A 167 4.33 5.01 13.61
C ILE A 167 3.36 5.53 12.55
N SER A 168 2.08 5.70 12.88
CA SER A 168 1.08 6.19 11.93
C SER A 168 1.33 7.64 11.52
N VAL A 169 1.85 8.45 12.45
CA VAL A 169 2.27 9.83 12.19
C VAL A 169 3.53 9.85 11.32
N ALA A 170 4.54 9.03 11.65
CA ALA A 170 5.76 8.92 10.85
C ALA A 170 5.45 8.50 9.40
N ALA A 171 4.58 7.49 9.23
CA ALA A 171 4.13 7.06 7.92
C ALA A 171 3.37 8.16 7.18
N ALA A 172 2.43 8.85 7.83
CA ALA A 172 1.68 9.93 7.19
C ALA A 172 2.57 11.09 6.72
N ILE A 173 3.54 11.53 7.56
CA ILE A 173 4.50 12.58 7.20
C ILE A 173 5.37 12.13 6.03
N THR A 174 5.92 10.92 6.12
CA THR A 174 6.77 10.35 5.05
C THR A 174 6.02 10.30 3.74
N LEU A 175 4.82 9.70 3.73
CA LEU A 175 4.03 9.52 2.52
C LEU A 175 3.56 10.84 1.91
N GLN A 176 3.11 11.79 2.72
CA GLN A 176 2.70 13.10 2.22
C GLN A 176 3.86 13.82 1.54
N ASP A 177 5.06 13.81 2.13
CA ASP A 177 6.24 14.46 1.56
C ASP A 177 6.66 13.79 0.24
N VAL A 178 6.95 12.48 0.27
CA VAL A 178 7.51 11.78 -0.89
C VAL A 178 6.53 11.75 -2.07
N THR A 179 5.23 11.59 -1.82
CA THR A 179 4.23 11.60 -2.90
C THR A 179 4.06 13.00 -3.47
N THR A 180 4.12 14.06 -2.66
CA THR A 180 4.06 15.45 -3.15
C THR A 180 5.25 15.76 -4.04
N ARG A 181 6.47 15.36 -3.64
CA ARG A 181 7.67 15.58 -4.44
C ARG A 181 7.67 14.72 -5.71
N LEU A 182 7.25 13.45 -5.62
CA LEU A 182 7.13 12.56 -6.78
C LEU A 182 6.21 13.14 -7.86
N LYS A 183 5.05 13.69 -7.48
CA LYS A 183 4.07 14.29 -8.41
C LYS A 183 4.59 15.54 -9.12
N ARG A 184 5.66 16.16 -8.63
CA ARG A 184 6.33 17.30 -9.28
C ARG A 184 7.43 16.88 -10.25
N THR A 185 7.75 15.60 -10.32
CA THR A 185 8.72 15.05 -11.29
C THR A 185 8.05 14.77 -12.64
N ASN A 186 8.87 14.60 -13.67
CA ASN A 186 8.42 14.15 -15.00
C ASN A 186 8.40 12.62 -15.14
N LEU A 187 8.46 11.88 -14.02
CA LEU A 187 8.47 10.41 -14.03
C LEU A 187 7.07 9.86 -14.27
N SER A 188 7.01 8.69 -14.91
CA SER A 188 5.78 7.91 -15.04
C SER A 188 5.49 7.15 -13.74
N TRP A 189 5.07 7.88 -12.71
CA TRP A 189 4.79 7.32 -11.38
C TRP A 189 3.39 6.72 -11.24
N GLN A 190 2.47 7.06 -12.14
CA GLN A 190 1.12 6.51 -12.17
C GLN A 190 1.15 5.03 -12.52
N LEU A 191 0.07 4.33 -12.15
CA LEU A 191 -0.19 2.99 -12.65
C LEU A 191 -0.24 2.95 -14.17
N SER A 192 0.24 1.85 -14.75
CA SER A 192 0.00 1.52 -16.15
C SER A 192 -1.50 1.30 -16.42
N GLU A 193 -1.91 1.39 -17.68
CA GLU A 193 -3.32 1.21 -18.05
C GLU A 193 -3.83 -0.21 -17.71
N GLU A 194 -2.99 -1.24 -17.82
CA GLU A 194 -3.36 -2.60 -17.42
C GLU A 194 -3.56 -2.70 -15.90
N GLU A 195 -2.66 -2.11 -15.10
CA GLU A 195 -2.83 -2.06 -13.64
C GLU A 195 -4.10 -1.29 -13.24
N LYS A 196 -4.41 -0.17 -13.91
CA LYS A 196 -5.64 0.58 -13.69
C LYS A 196 -6.87 -0.27 -14.01
N LYS A 197 -6.88 -1.01 -15.14
CA LYS A 197 -7.98 -1.93 -15.49
C LYS A 197 -8.19 -2.99 -14.41
N VAL A 198 -7.11 -3.61 -13.93
CA VAL A 198 -7.15 -4.64 -12.87
C VAL A 198 -7.73 -4.08 -11.58
N LEU A 199 -7.26 -2.92 -11.14
CA LEU A 199 -7.78 -2.28 -9.93
C LEU A 199 -9.23 -1.82 -10.08
N TYR A 200 -9.58 -1.27 -11.24
CA TYR A 200 -10.94 -0.82 -11.51
C TYR A 200 -11.94 -1.97 -11.40
N PHE A 201 -11.63 -3.11 -12.03
CA PHE A 201 -12.42 -4.33 -11.93
C PHE A 201 -12.55 -4.79 -10.47
N LYS A 202 -11.45 -4.81 -9.71
CA LYS A 202 -11.45 -5.14 -8.27
C LYS A 202 -12.34 -4.18 -7.47
N TRP A 203 -12.28 -2.87 -7.71
CA TRP A 203 -13.07 -1.88 -6.98
C TRP A 203 -14.57 -1.95 -7.28
N ILE A 204 -14.94 -2.30 -8.52
CA ILE A 204 -16.31 -2.62 -8.90
C ILE A 204 -16.81 -3.82 -8.09
N LYS A 205 -16.06 -4.94 -8.11
CA LYS A 205 -16.40 -6.14 -7.31
C LYS A 205 -16.57 -5.80 -5.83
N ASN A 206 -15.69 -4.98 -5.27
CA ASN A 206 -15.75 -4.58 -3.85
C ASN A 206 -16.93 -3.65 -3.50
N THR A 207 -17.61 -3.09 -4.50
CA THR A 207 -18.77 -2.20 -4.32
C THR A 207 -20.09 -2.96 -4.46
N ILE A 208 -20.15 -3.96 -5.34
CA ILE A 208 -21.37 -4.71 -5.61
C ILE A 208 -21.66 -5.71 -4.47
N LYS A 209 -22.93 -5.89 -4.14
CA LYS A 209 -23.37 -6.93 -3.20
C LYS A 209 -23.34 -8.29 -3.92
N ASN A 210 -22.58 -9.25 -3.38
CA ASN A 210 -22.43 -10.61 -3.94
C ASN A 210 -21.97 -10.63 -5.42
N PRO A 211 -20.80 -10.04 -5.75
CA PRO A 211 -20.32 -9.94 -7.12
C PRO A 211 -20.15 -11.32 -7.79
N GLU A 212 -19.78 -12.36 -7.04
CA GLU A 212 -19.56 -13.70 -7.60
C GLU A 212 -20.83 -14.32 -8.22
N LYS A 213 -22.02 -14.05 -7.64
CA LYS A 213 -23.27 -14.53 -8.24
C LYS A 213 -23.55 -13.87 -9.59
N LEU A 214 -23.20 -12.59 -9.74
CA LEU A 214 -23.35 -11.88 -11.00
C LEU A 214 -22.34 -12.37 -12.04
N ILE A 215 -21.12 -12.67 -11.60
CA ILE A 215 -20.06 -13.25 -12.46
C ILE A 215 -20.49 -14.64 -12.94
N GLU A 216 -20.98 -15.50 -12.06
CA GLU A 216 -21.52 -16.81 -12.43
C GLU A 216 -22.70 -16.69 -13.41
N HIS A 217 -23.60 -15.74 -13.19
CA HIS A 217 -24.72 -15.49 -14.09
C HIS A 217 -24.24 -15.03 -15.47
N TYR A 218 -23.30 -14.08 -15.52
CA TYR A 218 -22.71 -13.62 -16.76
C TYR A 218 -22.13 -14.79 -17.57
N TYR A 219 -21.34 -15.66 -16.93
CA TYR A 219 -20.75 -16.80 -17.63
C TYR A 219 -21.77 -17.87 -18.05
N LYS A 220 -22.87 -18.05 -17.31
CA LYS A 220 -23.94 -18.98 -17.70
C LYS A 220 -24.78 -18.49 -18.88
N GLU A 221 -25.02 -17.18 -18.96
CA GLU A 221 -25.86 -16.57 -20.00
C GLU A 221 -25.05 -16.27 -21.27
N PHE A 222 -23.83 -15.76 -21.13
CA PHE A 222 -23.05 -15.19 -22.24
C PHE A 222 -21.85 -16.05 -22.69
N ASN A 223 -21.46 -17.09 -21.92
CA ASN A 223 -20.37 -18.01 -22.27
C ASN A 223 -20.86 -19.41 -22.70
N LYS A 224 -22.12 -19.55 -23.12
CA LYS A 224 -22.59 -20.73 -23.85
C LYS A 224 -22.05 -20.69 -25.29
N GLN A 225 -20.78 -21.07 -25.46
CA GLN A 225 -20.23 -21.64 -26.69
C GLN A 225 -19.59 -22.98 -26.36
#